data_AF-X1I467-F1
#
_entry.id   AF-X1I467-F1
#
_cell.length_a   1.000
_cell.length_b   1.000
_cell.length_c   1.000
_cell.angle_alpha   90.00
_cell.angle_beta   90.00
_cell.angle_gamma   90.00
#
_symmetry.space_group_name_H-M   'P 1'
#
loop_
_entity.id
_entity.type
_entity.pdbx_description
1 polymer ?
#
loop_
_entity_poly.entity_id
_entity_poly.type
_entity_poly.pdbx_seq_one_letter_code
_entity_poly.pdbx_strand_id
1 'polypeptide(L)'
;VDALGAGLSGEWTITESMKTYSEVSAGQSYETSYRVFDNENTDRIVQGVGIDKRFGTYIFNSSSFICETSQPLEHNTFDYIPPVINFPYIDYDTNNDFQGPCYDDSPTVTVDIFDEGGIQEALIRYSIDNGSDWDFVYLIEDINFPGSWSASIPDQEKDTEVLWYIICWDYQGANSTKKNGTGEPFKYTVVNKITSPPAIPAIPGYPLMLIASCSIIAFVSIVIVFHKKRRKYYQ
;
A
#
# COMPACT_ATOMS: atom_id res chain seq x y z
N VAL A 1 -36.38 56.60 -4.68
CA VAL A 1 -35.29 56.83 -5.65
C VAL A 1 -34.66 55.48 -5.89
N ASP A 2 -34.70 55.09 -7.15
CA ASP A 2 -34.64 53.72 -7.67
C ASP A 2 -33.30 53.00 -7.50
N ALA A 3 -33.40 51.68 -7.67
CA ALA A 3 -32.31 50.72 -7.81
C ALA A 3 -31.33 51.07 -8.94
N LEU A 4 -30.05 50.78 -8.72
CA LEU A 4 -29.09 50.54 -9.80
C LEU A 4 -28.46 49.18 -9.59
N GLY A 5 -29.13 48.16 -10.14
CA GLY A 5 -28.48 46.92 -10.52
C GLY A 5 -27.43 47.22 -11.57
N ALA A 6 -26.16 46.93 -11.26
CA ALA A 6 -25.10 46.92 -12.25
C ALA A 6 -25.35 45.71 -13.16
N GLY A 7 -26.02 45.98 -14.28
CA GLY A 7 -26.23 45.01 -15.34
C GLY A 7 -24.89 44.58 -15.91
N LEU A 8 -24.56 43.30 -15.73
CA LEU A 8 -23.67 42.57 -16.63
C LEU A 8 -24.43 42.32 -17.95
N SER A 9 -24.71 43.39 -18.70
CA SER A 9 -25.22 43.31 -20.07
C SER A 9 -24.10 43.58 -21.06
N GLY A 10 -22.95 42.91 -20.86
CA GLY A 10 -21.94 42.82 -21.90
C GLY A 10 -22.47 41.87 -22.97
N GLU A 11 -22.56 42.35 -24.21
CA GLU A 11 -22.88 41.51 -25.37
C GLU A 11 -21.72 40.51 -25.56
N TRP A 12 -21.97 39.23 -25.30
CA TRP A 12 -20.97 38.18 -25.46
C TRP A 12 -20.84 37.84 -26.94
N THR A 13 -19.75 38.29 -27.56
CA THR A 13 -19.44 37.90 -28.95
C THR A 13 -18.66 36.60 -28.93
N ILE A 14 -19.37 35.49 -29.11
CA ILE A 14 -18.75 34.17 -29.34
C ILE A 14 -18.24 34.16 -30.78
N THR A 15 -16.92 34.11 -30.96
CA THR A 15 -16.31 33.93 -32.29
C THR A 15 -15.92 32.47 -32.44
N GLU A 16 -16.71 31.71 -33.18
CA GLU A 16 -16.40 30.34 -33.55
C GLU A 16 -15.51 30.36 -34.81
N SER A 17 -14.28 29.87 -34.70
CA SER A 17 -13.40 29.67 -35.86
C SER A 17 -13.25 28.18 -36.14
N MET A 18 -13.86 27.73 -37.24
CA MET A 18 -13.71 26.36 -37.73
C MET A 18 -12.49 26.28 -38.65
N LYS A 19 -11.55 25.37 -38.35
CA LYS A 19 -10.42 25.09 -39.23
C LYS A 19 -10.46 23.65 -39.69
N THR A 20 -10.83 23.44 -40.96
CA THR A 20 -10.85 22.12 -41.58
C THR A 20 -9.44 21.76 -42.05
N TYR A 21 -8.83 20.74 -41.43
CA TYR A 21 -7.61 20.14 -41.97
C TYR A 21 -7.98 18.96 -42.86
N SER A 22 -7.59 19.05 -44.14
CA SER A 22 -7.67 17.94 -45.09
C SER A 22 -6.30 17.28 -45.17
N GLU A 23 -6.04 16.31 -44.31
CA GLU A 23 -4.98 15.34 -44.57
C GLU A 23 -5.56 14.17 -45.34
N VAL A 24 -4.83 13.80 -46.39
CA VAL A 24 -5.23 12.87 -47.43
C VAL A 24 -5.66 11.54 -46.81
N SER A 25 -6.96 11.24 -46.94
CA SER A 25 -7.67 10.00 -46.61
C SER A 25 -7.73 9.56 -45.13
N ALA A 26 -8.86 9.96 -44.53
CA ALA A 26 -9.67 9.22 -43.56
C ALA A 26 -9.48 9.47 -42.05
N GLY A 27 -9.39 10.73 -41.65
CA GLY A 27 -9.80 11.19 -40.30
C GLY A 27 -10.56 12.52 -40.42
N GLN A 28 -11.77 12.61 -39.84
CA GLN A 28 -12.40 13.91 -39.59
C GLN A 28 -12.22 14.16 -38.10
N SER A 29 -11.24 14.98 -37.72
CA SER A 29 -11.16 15.54 -36.37
C SER A 29 -11.84 16.91 -36.40
N TYR A 30 -12.66 17.16 -35.38
CA TYR A 30 -13.29 18.45 -35.17
C TYR A 30 -12.72 19.02 -33.88
N GLU A 31 -12.10 20.18 -33.97
CA GLU A 31 -11.60 20.91 -32.81
C GLU A 31 -12.58 22.06 -32.54
N THR A 32 -13.21 22.05 -31.37
CA THR A 32 -13.97 23.21 -30.87
C THR A 32 -13.14 23.82 -29.76
N SER A 33 -12.72 25.07 -29.95
CA SER A 33 -12.01 25.83 -28.92
C SER A 33 -12.93 26.91 -28.39
N TYR A 34 -13.03 26.99 -27.07
CA TYR A 34 -13.77 28.05 -26.37
C TYR A 34 -12.75 29.06 -25.86
N ARG A 35 -12.96 30.34 -26.19
CA ARG A 35 -12.23 31.44 -25.55
C ARG A 35 -13.07 31.97 -24.41
N VAL A 36 -12.71 31.61 -23.18
CA VAL A 36 -13.23 32.30 -22.00
C VAL A 36 -12.35 33.53 -21.84
N PHE A 37 -12.97 34.72 -21.92
CA PHE A 37 -12.30 35.94 -21.53
C PHE A 37 -12.53 36.13 -20.04
N ASP A 38 -11.66 35.56 -19.22
CA ASP A 38 -11.33 36.19 -17.96
C ASP A 38 -10.30 37.31 -18.23
N ASN A 39 -9.74 37.90 -17.18
CA ASN A 39 -8.84 39.05 -17.29
C ASN A 39 -7.51 38.75 -18.00
N GLU A 40 -7.29 37.54 -18.52
CA GLU A 40 -6.06 37.11 -19.19
C GLU A 40 -6.37 36.55 -20.59
N ASN A 41 -5.87 37.22 -21.64
CA ASN A 41 -6.21 36.91 -23.04
C ASN A 41 -5.50 35.68 -23.62
N THR A 42 -4.73 34.98 -22.79
CA THR A 42 -3.87 33.84 -23.15
C THR A 42 -4.52 32.49 -22.90
N ASP A 43 -5.60 32.46 -22.12
CA ASP A 43 -6.16 31.20 -21.66
C ASP A 43 -6.95 30.49 -22.75
N ARG A 44 -6.79 29.17 -22.78
CA ARG A 44 -7.38 28.29 -23.78
C ARG A 44 -7.98 27.09 -23.09
N ILE A 45 -9.31 26.99 -23.12
CA ILE A 45 -10.00 25.74 -22.85
C ILE A 45 -10.06 24.98 -24.17
N VAL A 46 -9.34 23.86 -24.24
CA VAL A 46 -9.34 22.98 -25.42
C VAL A 46 -10.13 21.73 -25.10
N GLN A 47 -11.14 21.42 -25.91
CA GLN A 47 -11.85 20.14 -25.86
C GLN A 47 -11.57 19.38 -27.16
N GLY A 48 -10.85 18.26 -27.07
CA GLY A 48 -10.61 17.39 -28.22
C GLY A 48 -11.84 16.54 -28.53
N VAL A 49 -12.48 16.73 -29.69
CA VAL A 49 -13.67 15.95 -30.11
C VAL A 49 -13.31 14.90 -31.15
N GLY A 50 -13.64 13.63 -30.85
CA GLY A 50 -13.54 12.51 -31.79
C GLY A 50 -14.92 11.91 -32.12
N ILE A 51 -15.13 11.52 -33.38
CA ILE A 51 -16.33 10.80 -33.84
C ILE A 51 -15.97 9.32 -34.08
N ASP A 52 -16.71 8.38 -33.46
CA ASP A 52 -16.62 6.96 -33.85
C ASP A 52 -17.37 6.76 -35.16
N LYS A 53 -16.64 6.42 -36.22
CA LYS A 53 -17.21 6.19 -37.56
C LYS A 53 -18.16 4.99 -37.63
N ARG A 54 -18.14 4.07 -36.65
CA ARG A 54 -19.05 2.91 -36.64
C ARG A 54 -20.45 3.25 -36.14
N PHE A 55 -20.57 4.26 -35.28
CA PHE A 55 -21.83 4.57 -34.60
C PHE A 55 -22.38 5.97 -34.91
N GLY A 56 -21.61 6.83 -35.60
CA GLY A 56 -22.07 8.15 -36.03
C GLY A 56 -22.46 9.08 -34.86
N THR A 57 -21.98 8.79 -33.66
CA THR A 57 -22.27 9.52 -32.43
C THR A 57 -20.98 10.00 -31.78
N TYR A 58 -21.06 11.09 -31.02
CA TYR A 58 -19.94 11.66 -30.29
C TYR A 58 -19.47 10.66 -29.22
N ILE A 59 -18.16 10.36 -29.17
CA ILE A 59 -17.56 9.53 -28.11
C ILE A 59 -17.22 10.43 -26.93
N PHE A 60 -18.23 10.96 -26.26
CA PHE A 60 -18.00 11.46 -24.90
C PHE A 60 -18.93 10.74 -23.95
N ASN A 61 -18.31 10.10 -22.96
CA ASN A 61 -18.94 9.93 -21.69
C ASN A 61 -19.05 11.31 -21.04
N SER A 62 -20.21 11.96 -21.11
CA SER A 62 -20.47 13.27 -20.51
C SER A 62 -20.42 13.28 -18.97
N SER A 63 -20.13 12.15 -18.34
CA SER A 63 -19.98 12.04 -16.88
C SER A 63 -18.54 12.21 -16.37
N SER A 64 -17.53 12.29 -17.25
CA SER A 64 -16.15 12.60 -16.86
C SER A 64 -15.64 13.82 -17.61
N PHE A 65 -15.80 14.98 -16.99
CA PHE A 65 -15.04 16.17 -17.36
C PHE A 65 -13.62 15.94 -16.81
N ILE A 66 -12.65 15.66 -17.69
CA ILE A 66 -11.23 15.74 -17.31
C ILE A 66 -10.82 17.16 -17.65
N CYS A 67 -11.04 18.08 -16.70
CA CYS A 67 -10.25 19.30 -16.64
C CYS A 67 -8.94 18.90 -15.96
N GLU A 68 -8.00 18.41 -16.75
CA GLU A 68 -6.59 18.49 -16.36
C GLU A 68 -6.10 19.84 -16.88
N THR A 69 -6.53 20.94 -16.25
CA THR A 69 -5.82 22.22 -16.36
C THR A 69 -4.56 22.08 -15.51
N SER A 70 -3.55 21.52 -16.18
CA SER A 70 -2.13 21.82 -16.08
C SER A 70 -1.66 22.77 -14.96
N GLN A 71 -0.81 22.21 -14.09
CA GLN A 71 0.22 22.83 -13.27
C GLN A 71 -0.22 23.65 -12.03
N PRO A 72 0.40 23.40 -10.85
CA PRO A 72 0.04 23.99 -9.55
C PRO A 72 0.43 25.49 -9.39
N LEU A 73 0.40 26.26 -10.48
CA LEU A 73 0.74 27.69 -10.47
C LEU A 73 -0.41 28.58 -10.92
N GLU A 74 -1.65 28.07 -10.95
CA GLU A 74 -2.82 28.94 -10.91
C GLU A 74 -2.81 29.69 -9.57
N HIS A 75 -2.47 30.97 -9.66
CA HIS A 75 -2.18 31.86 -8.54
C HIS A 75 -3.38 31.90 -7.55
N ASN A 76 -3.25 31.22 -6.41
CA ASN A 76 -4.20 31.12 -5.28
C ASN A 76 -5.28 30.00 -5.30
N THR A 77 -5.10 28.90 -6.03
CA THR A 77 -5.91 27.71 -5.75
C THR A 77 -5.31 26.98 -4.54
N PHE A 78 -6.03 26.99 -3.42
CA PHE A 78 -5.68 26.16 -2.27
C PHE A 78 -5.88 24.70 -2.66
N ASP A 79 -4.89 23.84 -2.41
CA ASP A 79 -5.08 22.39 -2.52
C ASP A 79 -6.17 21.97 -1.52
N TYR A 80 -7.26 21.43 -2.06
CA TYR A 80 -8.40 20.95 -1.30
C TYR A 80 -8.55 19.43 -1.39
N ILE A 81 -7.63 18.76 -2.10
CA ILE A 81 -7.64 17.33 -2.30
C ILE A 81 -6.82 16.72 -1.18
N PRO A 82 -7.39 15.89 -0.30
CA PRO A 82 -6.61 15.26 0.74
C PRO A 82 -5.61 14.24 0.18
N PRO A 83 -4.54 13.94 0.93
CA PRO A 83 -3.58 12.94 0.52
C PRO A 83 -4.20 11.57 0.22
N VAL A 84 -3.61 10.85 -0.73
CA VAL A 84 -3.99 9.49 -1.07
C VAL A 84 -3.05 8.50 -0.39
N ILE A 85 -3.61 7.66 0.49
CA ILE A 85 -2.88 6.60 1.19
C ILE A 85 -3.17 5.25 0.52
N ASN A 86 -2.14 4.55 0.02
CA ASN A 86 -2.26 3.21 -0.53
C ASN A 86 -2.47 2.15 0.56
N PHE A 87 -2.70 0.89 0.18
CA PHE A 87 -2.76 -0.19 1.17
C PHE A 87 -1.35 -0.45 1.71
N PRO A 88 -1.18 -0.44 3.05
CA PRO A 88 0.12 -0.68 3.65
C PRO A 88 0.53 -2.15 3.54
N TYR A 89 1.83 -2.37 3.49
CA TYR A 89 2.49 -3.64 3.79
C TYR A 89 3.01 -3.60 5.23
N ILE A 90 3.01 -4.73 5.91
CA ILE A 90 3.56 -4.85 7.27
C ILE A 90 4.48 -6.06 7.33
N ASP A 91 5.69 -5.82 7.82
CA ASP A 91 6.63 -6.86 8.22
C ASP A 91 6.43 -7.17 9.70
N TYR A 92 5.94 -8.38 9.97
CA TYR A 92 5.67 -8.85 11.33
C TYR A 92 6.89 -9.47 12.02
N ASP A 93 7.91 -9.86 11.27
CA ASP A 93 9.07 -10.63 11.75
C ASP A 93 10.36 -9.84 11.53
N THR A 94 10.45 -8.72 12.25
CA THR A 94 11.56 -7.77 12.08
C THR A 94 12.92 -8.33 12.49
N ASN A 95 12.94 -9.36 13.34
CA ASN A 95 14.18 -10.02 13.75
C ASN A 95 14.57 -11.23 12.86
N ASN A 96 13.74 -11.59 11.87
CA ASN A 96 13.92 -12.68 10.91
C ASN A 96 14.12 -14.06 11.55
N ASP A 97 13.41 -14.36 12.64
CA ASP A 97 13.46 -15.66 13.31
C ASP A 97 12.34 -16.63 12.89
N PHE A 98 11.48 -16.19 11.97
CA PHE A 98 10.31 -16.88 11.43
C PHE A 98 9.20 -17.16 12.45
N GLN A 99 9.09 -16.34 13.50
CA GLN A 99 8.08 -16.50 14.55
C GLN A 99 7.21 -15.24 14.78
N GLY A 100 7.36 -14.20 13.96
CA GLY A 100 6.72 -12.90 14.16
C GLY A 100 5.18 -12.85 13.97
N PRO A 101 4.48 -11.89 14.63
CA PRO A 101 5.04 -10.92 15.57
C PRO A 101 5.11 -11.50 17.00
N CYS A 102 6.32 -11.64 17.54
CA CYS A 102 6.58 -12.02 18.92
C CYS A 102 6.79 -10.79 19.82
N TYR A 103 6.94 -11.01 21.13
CA TYR A 103 7.16 -9.94 22.11
C TYR A 103 8.51 -9.22 21.97
N ASP A 104 9.39 -9.70 21.08
CA ASP A 104 10.66 -9.08 20.72
C ASP A 104 10.73 -8.65 19.25
N ASP A 105 9.57 -8.55 18.59
CA ASP A 105 9.41 -7.95 17.26
C ASP A 105 8.79 -6.55 17.37
N SER A 106 9.25 -5.63 16.52
CA SER A 106 8.67 -4.29 16.37
C SER A 106 8.12 -4.14 14.94
N PRO A 107 6.90 -4.61 14.66
CA PRO A 107 6.37 -4.70 13.30
C PRO A 107 6.52 -3.40 12.53
N THR A 108 7.09 -3.49 11.32
CA THR A 108 7.36 -2.32 10.48
C THR A 108 6.30 -2.20 9.40
N VAL A 109 5.62 -1.05 9.38
CA VAL A 109 4.60 -0.72 8.40
C VAL A 109 5.24 0.14 7.32
N THR A 110 5.04 -0.25 6.06
CA THR A 110 5.47 0.48 4.87
C THR A 110 4.24 0.82 4.03
N VAL A 111 4.13 2.06 3.57
CA VAL A 111 2.99 2.53 2.79
C VAL A 111 3.42 3.58 1.78
N ASP A 112 2.74 3.62 0.64
CA ASP A 112 2.89 4.74 -0.29
C ASP A 112 1.82 5.80 -0.03
N ILE A 113 2.24 7.06 0.11
CA ILE A 113 1.40 8.23 0.34
C ILE A 113 1.72 9.27 -0.72
N PHE A 114 0.69 9.76 -1.41
CA PHE A 114 0.83 10.74 -2.47
C PHE A 114 -0.06 11.96 -2.22
N ASP A 115 0.50 13.15 -2.44
CA ASP A 115 -0.20 14.42 -2.39
C ASP A 115 0.51 15.43 -3.29
N GLU A 116 -0.24 16.26 -4.03
CA GLU A 116 0.35 17.26 -4.93
C GLU A 116 0.86 18.49 -4.14
N GLY A 117 0.12 18.91 -3.12
CA GLY A 117 0.52 19.97 -2.17
C GLY A 117 1.64 19.57 -1.21
N GLY A 118 1.91 18.27 -1.09
CA GLY A 118 2.94 17.68 -0.26
C GLY A 118 2.44 17.30 1.14
N ILE A 119 3.11 16.31 1.73
CA ILE A 119 2.75 15.79 3.06
C ILE A 119 3.40 16.62 4.16
N GLN A 120 2.58 17.15 5.07
CA GLN A 120 3.05 17.83 6.28
C GLN A 120 3.40 16.82 7.38
N GLU A 121 2.50 15.86 7.62
CA GLU A 121 2.65 14.88 8.70
C GLU A 121 1.95 13.58 8.31
N ALA A 122 2.59 12.45 8.60
CA ALA A 122 1.99 11.13 8.48
C ALA A 122 2.34 10.32 9.74
N LEU A 123 1.35 9.62 10.29
CA LEU A 123 1.54 8.81 11.49
C LEU A 123 0.67 7.56 11.48
N ILE A 124 1.14 6.56 12.21
CA ILE A 124 0.36 5.37 12.57
C ILE A 124 -0.25 5.65 13.94
N ARG A 125 -1.58 5.58 14.03
CA ARG A 125 -2.29 5.48 15.30
C ARG A 125 -2.42 4.02 15.65
N TYR A 126 -2.05 3.64 16.88
CA TYR A 126 -2.21 2.27 17.35
C TYR A 126 -2.75 2.22 18.78
N SER A 127 -3.40 1.11 19.12
CA SER A 127 -4.01 0.86 20.41
C SER A 127 -3.75 -0.58 20.83
N ILE A 128 -3.48 -0.78 22.12
CA ILE A 128 -3.22 -2.07 22.77
C ILE A 128 -4.33 -2.48 23.74
N ASP A 129 -5.39 -1.68 23.84
CA ASP A 129 -6.50 -1.83 24.78
C ASP A 129 -7.86 -1.84 24.06
N ASN A 130 -7.86 -2.44 22.87
CA ASN A 130 -9.04 -2.60 22.00
C ASN A 130 -9.68 -1.26 21.61
N GLY A 131 -8.86 -0.24 21.37
CA GLY A 131 -9.26 1.06 20.86
C GLY A 131 -9.74 2.04 21.94
N SER A 132 -9.46 1.77 23.22
CA SER A 132 -9.86 2.68 24.31
C SER A 132 -8.93 3.89 24.36
N ASP A 133 -7.61 3.65 24.34
CA ASP A 133 -6.56 4.66 24.23
C ASP A 133 -5.72 4.43 22.94
N TRP A 134 -5.22 5.52 22.36
CA TRP A 134 -4.49 5.51 21.09
C TRP A 134 -3.16 6.26 21.18
N ASP A 135 -2.07 5.51 21.05
CA ASP A 135 -0.72 6.02 20.87
C ASP A 135 -0.42 6.30 19.39
N PHE A 136 0.77 6.84 19.11
CA PHE A 136 1.19 7.12 17.75
C PHE A 136 2.70 6.96 17.53
N VAL A 137 3.04 6.62 16.28
CA VAL A 137 4.41 6.71 15.76
C VAL A 137 4.41 7.47 14.43
N TYR A 138 5.44 8.29 14.21
CA TYR A 138 5.59 9.05 12.98
C TYR A 138 6.08 8.18 11.85
N LEU A 139 5.42 8.27 10.70
CA LEU A 139 5.92 7.75 9.43
C LEU A 139 7.06 8.65 8.93
N ILE A 140 8.12 8.02 8.43
CA ILE A 140 9.28 8.70 7.85
C ILE A 140 9.34 8.32 6.37
N GLU A 141 9.42 9.32 5.50
CA GLU A 141 9.60 9.12 4.06
C GLU A 141 10.99 8.52 3.77
N ASP A 142 11.04 7.51 2.91
CA ASP A 142 12.29 6.98 2.39
C ASP A 142 12.86 7.94 1.34
N ILE A 143 13.99 8.54 1.67
CA ILE A 143 14.72 9.49 0.81
C ILE A 143 15.11 8.91 -0.55
N ASN A 144 15.21 7.59 -0.68
CA ASN A 144 15.57 6.92 -1.93
C ASN A 144 14.34 6.56 -2.78
N PHE A 145 13.16 6.54 -2.17
CA PHE A 145 11.89 6.19 -2.80
C PHE A 145 10.81 7.21 -2.38
N PRO A 146 10.84 8.45 -2.93
CA PRO A 146 9.86 9.48 -2.61
C PRO A 146 8.42 8.99 -2.78
N GLY A 147 7.57 9.34 -1.84
CA GLY A 147 6.20 8.82 -1.73
C GLY A 147 6.09 7.50 -0.96
N SER A 148 7.19 6.82 -0.63
CA SER A 148 7.18 5.62 0.23
C SER A 148 7.57 6.00 1.66
N TRP A 149 6.75 5.56 2.62
CA TRP A 149 6.84 5.95 4.03
C TRP A 149 6.88 4.72 4.92
N SER A 150 7.63 4.77 6.01
CA SER A 150 7.70 3.65 6.95
C SER A 150 7.85 4.07 8.41
N ALA A 151 7.35 3.22 9.32
CA ALA A 151 7.53 3.32 10.76
C ALA A 151 7.33 1.96 11.44
N SER A 152 7.92 1.79 12.61
CA SER A 152 7.78 0.58 13.41
C SER A 152 6.85 0.85 14.60
N ILE A 153 5.87 -0.03 14.81
CA ILE A 153 5.09 -0.07 16.05
C ILE A 153 5.97 -0.75 17.11
N PRO A 154 6.13 -0.18 18.33
CA PRO A 154 6.96 -0.78 19.37
C PRO A 154 6.53 -2.21 19.71
N ASP A 155 7.48 -3.00 20.20
CA ASP A 155 7.23 -4.35 20.72
C ASP A 155 6.19 -4.33 21.85
N GLN A 156 5.36 -5.37 21.89
CA GLN A 156 4.27 -5.47 22.86
C GLN A 156 4.34 -6.80 23.62
N GLU A 157 3.74 -6.84 24.80
CA GLU A 157 3.65 -8.08 25.56
C GLU A 157 2.89 -9.16 24.78
N LYS A 158 3.22 -10.41 25.08
CA LYS A 158 2.52 -11.58 24.53
C LYS A 158 1.00 -11.47 24.74
N ASP A 159 0.23 -11.98 23.78
CA ASP A 159 -1.24 -12.02 23.77
C ASP A 159 -1.89 -10.62 23.69
N THR A 160 -1.10 -9.58 23.44
CA THR A 160 -1.61 -8.23 23.16
C THR A 160 -2.21 -8.18 21.76
N GLU A 161 -3.45 -7.70 21.67
CA GLU A 161 -4.11 -7.38 20.42
C GLU A 161 -3.84 -5.91 20.07
N VAL A 162 -3.17 -5.69 18.94
CA VAL A 162 -2.83 -4.35 18.46
C VAL A 162 -3.79 -3.97 17.34
N LEU A 163 -4.53 -2.88 17.56
CA LEU A 163 -5.32 -2.22 16.53
C LEU A 163 -4.55 -1.03 15.98
N TRP A 164 -4.57 -0.80 14.66
CA TRP A 164 -3.85 0.34 14.08
C TRP A 164 -4.48 0.88 12.80
N TYR A 165 -4.19 2.14 12.47
CA TYR A 165 -4.55 2.78 11.21
C TYR A 165 -3.57 3.93 10.90
N ILE A 166 -3.58 4.40 9.65
CA ILE A 166 -2.70 5.49 9.20
C ILE A 166 -3.54 6.74 9.03
N ILE A 167 -3.02 7.88 9.46
CA ILE A 167 -3.58 9.20 9.17
C ILE A 167 -2.46 10.11 8.68
N CYS A 168 -2.76 10.95 7.70
CA CYS A 168 -1.82 11.93 7.18
C CYS A 168 -2.52 13.25 6.86
N TRP A 169 -1.76 14.32 6.94
CA TRP A 169 -2.14 15.69 6.67
C TRP A 169 -1.22 16.29 5.62
N ASP A 170 -1.79 17.04 4.68
CA ASP A 170 -1.03 17.91 3.78
C ASP A 170 -0.70 19.26 4.46
N TYR A 171 0.09 20.10 3.77
CA TYR A 171 0.45 21.44 4.27
C TYR A 171 -0.73 22.42 4.38
N GLN A 172 -1.84 22.12 3.71
CA GLN A 172 -3.04 22.94 3.62
C GLN A 172 -4.08 22.56 4.69
N GLY A 173 -3.80 21.50 5.46
CA GLY A 173 -4.60 20.99 6.56
C GLY A 173 -5.68 19.99 6.14
N ALA A 174 -5.75 19.59 4.86
CA ALA A 174 -6.60 18.47 4.48
C ALA A 174 -5.96 17.15 4.94
N ASN A 175 -6.78 16.13 5.17
CA ASN A 175 -6.32 14.88 5.76
C ASN A 175 -7.05 13.66 5.23
N SER A 176 -6.36 12.54 5.34
CA SER A 176 -6.84 11.23 4.90
C SER A 176 -6.51 10.18 5.92
N THR A 177 -7.38 9.19 6.05
CA THR A 177 -7.23 8.08 6.99
C THR A 177 -7.33 6.75 6.25
N LYS A 178 -6.35 5.87 6.44
CA LYS A 178 -6.35 4.52 5.89
C LYS A 178 -6.62 3.47 6.95
N LYS A 179 -7.70 2.75 6.74
CA LYS A 179 -8.15 1.59 7.50
C LYS A 179 -8.20 0.36 6.59
N ASN A 180 -8.64 -0.78 7.13
CA ASN A 180 -8.84 -1.98 6.33
C ASN A 180 -10.01 -1.80 5.32
N GLY A 181 -10.25 -2.81 4.47
CA GLY A 181 -11.29 -2.75 3.43
C GLY A 181 -12.74 -2.65 3.95
N THR A 182 -12.99 -2.87 5.25
CA THR A 182 -14.31 -2.73 5.88
C THR A 182 -14.46 -1.40 6.63
N GLY A 183 -13.44 -0.55 6.66
CA GLY A 183 -13.44 0.70 7.43
C GLY A 183 -13.10 0.53 8.91
N GLU A 184 -12.64 -0.66 9.31
CA GLU A 184 -12.17 -0.96 10.67
C GLU A 184 -10.64 -0.82 10.76
N PRO A 185 -10.06 -0.58 11.95
CA PRO A 185 -8.63 -0.64 12.13
C PRO A 185 -8.03 -1.97 11.62
N PHE A 186 -6.80 -1.92 11.15
CA PHE A 186 -5.98 -3.11 10.97
C PHE A 186 -5.71 -3.75 12.33
N LYS A 187 -5.41 -5.05 12.34
CA LYS A 187 -5.28 -5.82 13.57
C LYS A 187 -4.24 -6.93 13.43
N TYR A 188 -3.44 -7.12 14.48
CA TYR A 188 -2.65 -8.32 14.70
C TYR A 188 -2.59 -8.65 16.20
N THR A 189 -2.11 -9.86 16.51
CA THR A 189 -1.95 -10.33 17.89
C THR A 189 -0.52 -10.80 18.08
N VAL A 190 0.12 -10.40 19.17
CA VAL A 190 1.48 -10.83 19.51
C VAL A 190 1.47 -12.29 19.99
N VAL A 191 2.25 -13.13 19.33
CA VAL A 191 2.30 -14.57 19.60
C VAL A 191 3.46 -14.94 20.53
N ASN A 192 3.41 -16.16 21.04
CA ASN A 192 4.47 -16.70 21.89
C ASN A 192 5.65 -17.19 21.04
N LYS A 193 6.84 -16.71 21.36
CA LYS A 193 8.09 -17.26 20.81
C LYS A 193 8.26 -18.73 21.22
N ILE A 194 8.43 -19.60 20.24
CA ILE A 194 8.76 -21.01 20.45
C ILE A 194 10.24 -21.08 20.81
N THR A 195 10.53 -21.10 22.10
CA THR A 195 11.89 -21.40 22.56
C THR A 195 12.22 -22.83 22.14
N SER A 196 13.31 -23.01 21.37
CA SER A 196 13.83 -24.35 21.07
C SER A 196 13.98 -25.11 22.39
N PRO A 197 13.63 -26.42 22.43
CA PRO A 197 13.81 -27.22 23.64
C PRO A 197 15.23 -27.06 24.16
N PRO A 198 15.44 -27.06 25.49
CA PRO A 198 16.78 -27.04 26.05
C PRO A 198 17.63 -28.08 25.33
N ALA A 199 18.81 -27.68 24.86
CA ALA A 199 19.74 -28.62 24.25
C ALA A 199 19.85 -29.83 25.18
N ILE A 200 19.59 -31.03 24.65
CA ILE A 200 19.72 -32.26 25.43
C ILE A 200 21.12 -32.21 26.04
N PRO A 201 21.26 -32.25 27.39
CA PRO A 201 22.57 -32.12 28.01
C PRO A 201 23.49 -33.15 27.37
N ALA A 202 24.63 -32.69 26.86
CA ALA A 202 25.61 -33.56 26.24
C ALA A 202 25.93 -34.66 27.25
N ILE A 203 25.44 -35.89 27.01
CA ILE A 203 25.65 -37.00 27.92
C ILE A 203 27.16 -37.22 27.98
N PRO A 204 27.83 -36.96 29.11
CA PRO A 204 29.27 -37.09 29.18
C PRO A 204 29.64 -38.56 28.96
N GLY A 205 30.31 -38.86 27.84
CA GLY A 205 31.17 -40.02 27.75
C GLY A 205 30.54 -41.39 27.49
N TYR A 206 29.50 -41.51 26.65
CA TYR A 206 29.37 -42.75 25.87
C TYR A 206 30.06 -42.54 24.53
N PRO A 207 31.29 -43.04 24.31
CA PRO A 207 31.87 -43.05 22.99
C PRO A 207 30.87 -43.75 22.06
N LEU A 208 30.56 -43.16 20.91
CA LEU A 208 29.69 -43.75 19.87
C LEU A 208 30.05 -45.22 19.55
N MET A 209 31.31 -45.60 19.82
CA MET A 209 31.83 -46.97 19.81
C MET A 209 31.01 -47.96 20.66
N LEU A 210 30.49 -47.59 21.84
CA LEU A 210 29.72 -48.49 22.70
C LEU A 210 28.34 -48.79 22.09
N ILE A 211 27.63 -47.80 21.57
CA ILE A 211 26.32 -47.98 20.91
C ILE A 211 26.48 -48.81 19.62
N ALA A 212 27.53 -48.56 18.84
CA ALA A 212 27.87 -49.37 17.67
C ALA A 212 28.18 -50.83 18.06
N SER A 213 28.91 -51.05 19.15
CA SER A 213 29.30 -52.40 19.59
C SER A 213 28.10 -53.26 20.03
N CYS A 214 27.14 -52.68 20.77
CA CYS A 214 25.91 -53.39 21.15
C CYS A 214 25.06 -53.78 19.92
N SER A 215 25.01 -52.90 18.92
CA SER A 215 24.27 -53.13 17.67
C SER A 215 24.87 -54.28 16.85
N ILE A 216 26.19 -54.36 16.76
CA ILE A 216 26.91 -55.42 16.05
C ILE A 216 26.73 -56.78 16.76
N ILE A 217 26.84 -56.82 18.09
CA ILE A 217 26.67 -58.06 18.85
C ILE A 217 25.26 -58.63 18.64
N ALA A 218 24.23 -57.78 18.72
CA ALA A 218 22.84 -58.20 18.47
C ALA A 218 22.68 -58.80 17.05
N PHE A 219 23.22 -58.13 16.03
CA PHE A 219 23.13 -58.60 14.65
C PHE A 219 23.85 -59.94 14.44
N VAL A 220 25.06 -60.11 14.98
CA VAL A 220 25.82 -61.36 14.91
C VAL A 220 25.07 -62.50 15.60
N SER A 221 24.47 -62.25 16.78
CA SER A 221 23.66 -63.27 17.45
C SER A 221 22.43 -63.69 16.64
N ILE A 222 21.75 -62.75 15.96
CA ILE A 222 20.64 -63.07 15.05
C ILE A 222 21.13 -63.95 13.89
N VAL A 223 22.23 -63.58 13.24
CA VAL A 223 22.81 -64.36 12.13
C VAL A 223 23.18 -65.77 12.58
N ILE A 224 23.80 -65.95 13.74
CA ILE A 224 24.15 -67.28 14.29
C ILE A 224 22.90 -68.13 14.52
N VAL A 225 21.84 -67.55 15.09
CA VAL A 225 20.57 -68.25 15.32
C VAL A 225 19.94 -68.69 14.01
N PHE A 226 19.88 -67.82 13.00
CA PHE A 226 19.37 -68.16 11.67
C PHE A 226 20.21 -69.26 10.99
N HIS A 227 21.53 -69.20 11.11
CA HIS A 227 22.42 -70.17 10.50
C HIS A 227 22.33 -71.56 11.15
N LYS A 228 22.16 -71.62 12.49
CA LYS A 228 21.87 -72.87 13.22
C LYS A 228 20.50 -73.44 12.84
N LYS A 229 19.47 -72.60 12.71
CA LYS A 229 18.13 -73.04 12.31
C LYS A 229 18.14 -73.64 10.90
N ARG A 230 18.81 -73.01 9.92
CA ARG A 230 18.95 -73.55 8.56
C ARG A 230 19.63 -74.91 8.53
N ARG A 231 20.72 -75.13 9.27
CA ARG A 231 21.43 -76.44 9.29
C ARG A 231 20.55 -77.60 9.75
N LYS A 232 19.61 -77.37 10.67
CA LYS A 232 18.66 -78.42 11.12
C LYS A 232 17.63 -78.83 10.07
N TYR A 233 17.40 -78.02 9.03
CA TYR A 233 16.45 -78.36 7.96
C TYR A 233 17.07 -79.19 6.83
N TYR A 234 18.40 -79.32 6.79
CA TYR A 234 19.13 -80.03 5.71
C TYR A 234 19.82 -81.32 6.20
N GLN A 235 19.50 -81.78 7.42
CA GLN A 235 19.87 -83.10 7.94
C GLN A 235 18.59 -83.91 8.15
#